data_AF-A0A3M7M7M3-F1
#
_entry.id   AF-A0A3M7M7M3-F1
#
_cell.length_a   1.000
_cell.length_b   1.000
_cell.length_c   1.000
_cell.angle_alpha   90.00
_cell.angle_beta   90.00
_cell.angle_gamma   90.00
#
_symmetry.space_group_name_H-M   'P 1'
#
loop_
_entity.id
_entity.type
_entity.pdbx_description
1 polymer ?
#
loop_
_entity_poly.entity_id
_entity_poly.type
_entity_poly.pdbx_seq_one_letter_code
_entity_poly.pdbx_strand_id
1 'polypeptide(L)'
;MIASPSKMASAQPYSGPKALGFSKYAPQPNQFPFNTSFISTSTLPTGPSTENVIATKEQIAASHTSSQHVSDTAQHGPDVELALAQDDVLKKEVEQNAAQLSGTVSDKLVNTRRLLELIRETCPEVTDETINALWVELENLFSAVSHSQAALTGLLDKQRNNLGLYHASMMNETIRETQDELKIAHKKVNIQHNLIMQHQEVFQNYKAQTEKKLKDVEDLQERVSRLTLEKGNLRTEVDNYMQLLQQERSQIAENVLMTGGLQKELEMLVDSNKQLNSEIAILRKELENVYDKRGTAEPEVTDSFIAELKSTADLLAKETEKTKALDTMITKLKEAEDIALLTADKAKKENAALNIKYNNQTAEHSEAFAKFNEQIKQVEECKIEIDCLQKKNSELEQCLTKLADLEKEVIELQRAKASLLEQIDALATSSEASIARERQTQTTLEDVLNEKQVLEKTVDNLKSEHIKVASKLKDSLEIAQLLGSEKAELKTALDELKATMSVSSGAGGASNPSSNEEICAQREKIRELEQAVAEWTELAKRSYSEYRDLLQLSKEAEHYRKEALDKDDRIKDLDGQLATSRALQLTTQGEVRYWKTMYENLVAKLDS
;
A
#
# COMPACT_ATOMS: atom_id res chain seq x y z
N MET A 1 -30.58 17.10 -37.88
CA MET A 1 -31.17 18.39 -38.30
C MET A 1 -31.58 18.30 -39.76
N ILE A 2 -32.62 19.03 -40.17
CA ILE A 2 -32.77 19.84 -41.42
C ILE A 2 -32.17 19.27 -42.73
N ALA A 3 -32.85 19.24 -43.89
CA ALA A 3 -34.27 19.35 -44.28
C ALA A 3 -34.41 19.04 -45.79
N SER A 4 -35.64 18.83 -46.29
CA SER A 4 -35.91 18.76 -47.74
C SER A 4 -36.17 20.14 -48.36
N PRO A 5 -35.72 20.36 -49.60
CA PRO A 5 -36.58 20.92 -50.66
C PRO A 5 -36.50 20.06 -51.94
N SER A 6 -37.46 19.97 -52.88
CA SER A 6 -38.72 20.66 -53.25
C SER A 6 -38.61 21.28 -54.65
N LYS A 7 -39.32 20.66 -55.61
CA LYS A 7 -39.84 21.17 -56.91
C LYS A 7 -38.92 21.95 -57.88
N MET A 8 -38.97 21.55 -59.16
CA MET A 8 -39.40 22.41 -60.29
C MET A 8 -39.88 21.51 -61.45
N ALA A 9 -40.42 22.07 -62.55
CA ALA A 9 -41.21 21.30 -63.52
C ALA A 9 -41.11 21.76 -64.99
N SER A 10 -41.73 20.97 -65.87
CA SER A 10 -42.17 21.25 -67.26
C SER A 10 -41.15 21.22 -68.40
N ALA A 11 -41.51 20.48 -69.45
CA ALA A 11 -41.35 20.83 -70.86
C ALA A 11 -42.26 19.91 -71.70
N GLN A 12 -43.31 20.45 -72.35
CA GLN A 12 -44.01 19.74 -73.44
C GLN A 12 -43.36 20.11 -74.78
N PRO A 13 -43.06 19.15 -75.67
CA PRO A 13 -42.61 19.46 -77.02
C PRO A 13 -43.76 20.03 -77.86
N TYR A 14 -43.54 21.23 -78.41
CA TYR A 14 -44.47 21.97 -79.27
C TYR A 14 -44.62 21.29 -80.66
N SER A 15 -45.86 21.04 -81.09
CA SER A 15 -46.16 20.41 -82.38
C SER A 15 -46.42 21.43 -83.49
N GLY A 16 -45.40 21.73 -84.30
CA GLY A 16 -45.55 22.53 -85.53
C GLY A 16 -46.38 21.84 -86.64
N PRO A 17 -46.85 22.59 -87.65
CA PRO A 17 -47.81 22.09 -88.63
C PRO A 17 -47.19 21.19 -89.72
N LYS A 18 -47.78 20.02 -89.96
CA LYS A 18 -47.48 19.19 -91.13
C LYS A 18 -48.22 19.72 -92.37
N ALA A 19 -47.49 20.40 -93.25
CA ALA A 19 -48.06 20.97 -94.48
C ALA A 19 -48.20 19.94 -95.62
N LEU A 20 -49.45 19.64 -95.99
CA LEU A 20 -49.95 19.39 -97.35
C LEU A 20 -49.02 18.69 -98.37
N GLY A 21 -48.71 17.41 -98.13
CA GLY A 21 -48.06 16.51 -99.10
C GLY A 21 -49.01 15.89 -100.13
N PHE A 22 -49.83 16.65 -100.85
CA PHE A 22 -50.73 16.13 -101.90
C PHE A 22 -50.83 17.05 -103.13
N SER A 23 -50.00 16.78 -104.14
CA SER A 23 -50.23 17.24 -105.52
C SER A 23 -50.53 16.03 -106.41
N LYS A 24 -51.63 16.07 -107.17
CA LYS A 24 -52.10 14.94 -108.00
C LYS A 24 -51.52 14.91 -109.42
N TYR A 25 -50.47 15.69 -109.70
CA TYR A 25 -49.95 15.92 -111.06
C TYR A 25 -48.44 15.65 -111.19
N ALA A 26 -48.01 14.46 -110.75
CA ALA A 26 -46.67 13.93 -111.01
C ALA A 26 -46.78 12.55 -111.72
N PRO A 27 -46.31 12.39 -112.97
CA PRO A 27 -46.30 11.10 -113.64
C PRO A 27 -45.22 10.17 -113.06
N GLN A 28 -45.48 8.87 -113.01
CA GLN A 28 -44.49 7.87 -112.58
C GLN A 28 -43.50 7.53 -113.71
N PRO A 29 -42.22 7.25 -113.40
CA PRO A 29 -41.22 6.91 -114.41
C PRO A 29 -41.28 5.42 -114.79
N ASN A 30 -41.87 5.11 -115.95
CA ASN A 30 -41.66 3.81 -116.60
C ASN A 30 -40.31 3.79 -117.32
N GLN A 31 -39.40 2.91 -116.88
CA GLN A 31 -38.19 2.55 -117.61
C GLN A 31 -38.53 1.47 -118.65
N PHE A 32 -38.09 1.63 -119.92
CA PHE A 32 -37.57 0.56 -120.79
C PHE A 32 -36.86 1.21 -122.02
N PRO A 33 -35.88 0.55 -122.69
CA PRO A 33 -34.91 1.25 -123.56
C PRO A 33 -34.85 0.82 -125.06
N PHE A 34 -33.99 1.53 -125.79
CA PHE A 34 -33.22 1.16 -127.01
C PHE A 34 -33.79 1.28 -128.44
N ASN A 35 -32.95 1.92 -129.28
CA ASN A 35 -32.62 1.71 -130.71
C ASN A 35 -33.69 1.33 -131.75
N THR A 36 -33.79 2.15 -132.81
CA THR A 36 -33.25 1.90 -134.18
C THR A 36 -33.59 3.13 -135.07
N SER A 37 -32.65 3.80 -135.73
CA SER A 37 -31.99 3.54 -137.05
C SER A 37 -32.61 4.32 -138.22
N PHE A 38 -31.75 4.74 -139.17
CA PHE A 38 -32.11 5.50 -140.37
C PHE A 38 -32.90 4.68 -141.40
N ILE A 39 -33.67 5.36 -142.25
CA ILE A 39 -33.72 5.15 -143.72
C ILE A 39 -34.14 6.47 -144.39
N SER A 40 -33.54 6.77 -145.54
CA SER A 40 -33.97 7.82 -146.48
C SER A 40 -34.16 7.20 -147.85
N THR A 41 -35.27 7.48 -148.53
CA THR A 41 -35.46 7.14 -149.96
C THR A 41 -36.33 8.17 -150.67
N SER A 42 -35.90 8.54 -151.88
CA SER A 42 -36.64 9.35 -152.86
C SER A 42 -37.30 8.45 -153.91
N THR A 43 -38.40 8.89 -154.53
CA THR A 43 -38.71 8.58 -155.93
C THR A 43 -39.70 9.58 -156.55
N LEU A 44 -39.46 9.89 -157.84
CA LEU A 44 -40.30 10.64 -158.80
C LEU A 44 -40.80 9.62 -159.88
N PRO A 45 -41.24 10.01 -161.10
CA PRO A 45 -42.47 10.74 -161.46
C PRO A 45 -43.27 10.06 -162.62
N THR A 46 -44.43 10.62 -163.00
CA THR A 46 -45.02 10.66 -164.38
C THR A 46 -46.35 11.43 -164.34
N GLY A 47 -46.88 12.08 -165.38
CA GLY A 47 -46.43 12.33 -166.77
C GLY A 47 -47.11 13.60 -167.34
N PRO A 48 -46.80 14.04 -168.59
CA PRO A 48 -46.93 15.46 -168.97
C PRO A 48 -48.18 15.84 -169.79
N SER A 49 -48.44 17.16 -169.84
CA SER A 49 -49.09 17.86 -170.95
C SER A 49 -48.25 19.09 -171.30
N THR A 50 -48.14 19.43 -172.59
CA THR A 50 -47.12 20.37 -173.10
C THR A 50 -47.72 21.59 -173.79
N GLU A 51 -47.70 22.74 -173.12
CA GLU A 51 -47.49 24.07 -173.74
C GLU A 51 -47.43 25.17 -172.67
N ASN A 52 -46.22 25.60 -172.32
CA ASN A 52 -45.82 26.93 -171.81
C ASN A 52 -44.37 26.83 -171.31
N VAL A 53 -43.46 27.65 -171.85
CA VAL A 53 -42.05 27.65 -171.44
C VAL A 53 -41.88 28.59 -170.24
N ILE A 54 -41.70 28.01 -169.06
CA ILE A 54 -41.24 28.69 -167.83
C ILE A 54 -40.09 27.83 -167.27
N ALA A 55 -39.04 28.48 -166.75
CA ALA A 55 -37.82 27.80 -166.33
C ALA A 55 -38.08 26.69 -165.29
N THR A 56 -37.66 25.47 -165.60
CA THR A 56 -37.83 24.30 -164.72
C THR A 56 -36.85 24.35 -163.54
N LYS A 57 -37.23 23.69 -162.43
CA LYS A 57 -36.48 23.70 -161.16
C LYS A 57 -35.02 23.24 -161.26
N GLU A 58 -34.66 22.52 -162.32
CA GLU A 58 -33.29 22.06 -162.62
C GLU A 58 -32.41 23.14 -163.28
N GLN A 59 -32.98 24.13 -163.97
CA GLN A 59 -32.20 25.16 -164.69
C GLN A 59 -31.54 26.18 -163.74
N ILE A 60 -32.18 26.48 -162.61
CA ILE A 60 -31.62 27.40 -161.60
C ILE A 60 -30.43 26.76 -160.89
N ALA A 61 -30.51 25.46 -160.59
CA ALA A 61 -29.43 24.70 -159.92
C ALA A 61 -28.11 24.68 -160.71
N ALA A 62 -28.17 24.78 -162.04
CA ALA A 62 -26.98 24.85 -162.90
C ALA A 62 -26.23 26.20 -162.77
N SER A 63 -26.94 27.30 -162.51
CA SER A 63 -26.37 28.66 -162.54
C SER A 63 -25.40 28.96 -161.39
N HIS A 64 -25.56 28.29 -160.25
CA HIS A 64 -24.78 28.60 -159.03
C HIS A 64 -23.40 27.94 -158.97
N THR A 65 -23.00 27.15 -159.96
CA THR A 65 -21.70 26.45 -159.96
C THR A 65 -20.51 27.30 -160.43
N SER A 66 -20.67 28.60 -160.69
CA SER A 66 -19.60 29.44 -161.29
C SER A 66 -19.59 30.92 -160.88
N SER A 67 -19.77 31.22 -159.60
CA SER A 67 -19.30 32.50 -159.03
C SER A 67 -18.91 32.35 -157.56
N GLN A 68 -17.62 32.57 -157.26
CA GLN A 68 -17.09 32.52 -155.89
C GLN A 68 -16.69 33.94 -155.45
N HIS A 69 -17.68 34.79 -155.16
CA HIS A 69 -17.43 36.07 -154.48
C HIS A 69 -18.59 36.53 -153.58
N VAL A 70 -18.21 37.18 -152.47
CA VAL A 70 -19.05 37.50 -151.31
C VAL A 70 -20.23 38.42 -151.61
N SER A 71 -21.40 38.12 -151.06
CA SER A 71 -22.43 39.08 -150.61
C SER A 71 -23.35 38.43 -149.58
N ASP A 72 -23.71 39.17 -148.52
CA ASP A 72 -24.60 38.72 -147.45
C ASP A 72 -26.09 38.79 -147.87
N THR A 73 -26.48 37.95 -148.83
CA THR A 73 -27.89 37.60 -149.05
C THR A 73 -28.20 36.31 -148.31
N ALA A 74 -29.28 36.30 -147.52
CA ALA A 74 -29.69 35.13 -146.77
C ALA A 74 -29.91 33.92 -147.69
N GLN A 75 -29.54 32.72 -147.22
CA GLN A 75 -29.85 31.46 -147.90
C GLN A 75 -31.34 31.17 -147.77
N HIS A 76 -32.14 31.83 -148.60
CA HIS A 76 -33.58 31.58 -148.68
C HIS A 76 -33.84 30.16 -149.20
N GLY A 77 -34.99 29.59 -148.83
CA GLY A 77 -35.36 28.25 -149.30
C GLY A 77 -35.43 28.17 -150.83
N PRO A 78 -35.20 27.00 -151.46
CA PRO A 78 -35.10 26.86 -152.92
C PRO A 78 -36.41 27.21 -153.67
N ASP A 79 -37.55 27.27 -152.97
CA ASP A 79 -38.82 27.76 -153.52
C ASP A 79 -38.93 29.30 -153.49
N VAL A 80 -38.20 29.99 -152.61
CA VAL A 80 -38.01 31.45 -152.63
C VAL A 80 -37.05 31.84 -153.76
N GLU A 81 -35.95 31.10 -153.94
CA GLU A 81 -35.03 31.31 -155.06
C GLU A 81 -35.73 31.09 -156.41
N LEU A 82 -36.58 30.05 -156.50
CA LEU A 82 -37.47 29.82 -157.64
C LEU A 82 -38.46 30.96 -157.85
N ALA A 83 -39.05 31.52 -156.78
CA ALA A 83 -39.96 32.65 -156.87
C ALA A 83 -39.26 33.92 -157.39
N LEU A 84 -38.08 34.25 -156.87
CA LEU A 84 -37.28 35.39 -157.33
C LEU A 84 -36.88 35.23 -158.80
N ALA A 85 -36.43 34.04 -159.20
CA ALA A 85 -36.10 33.75 -160.60
C ALA A 85 -37.33 33.81 -161.53
N GLN A 86 -38.51 33.41 -161.04
CA GLN A 86 -39.78 33.58 -161.78
C GLN A 86 -40.17 35.06 -161.90
N ASP A 87 -39.85 35.91 -160.93
CA ASP A 87 -40.16 37.35 -161.00
C ASP A 87 -39.28 38.07 -162.04
N ASP A 88 -37.99 37.73 -162.10
CA ASP A 88 -37.06 38.20 -163.13
C ASP A 88 -37.45 37.74 -164.55
N VAL A 89 -38.08 36.56 -164.69
CA VAL A 89 -38.66 36.09 -165.96
C VAL A 89 -39.95 36.85 -166.28
N LEU A 90 -40.85 37.03 -165.31
CA LEU A 90 -42.11 37.76 -165.49
C LEU A 90 -41.88 39.21 -165.85
N LYS A 91 -40.91 39.87 -165.21
CA LYS A 91 -40.49 41.23 -165.55
C LYS A 91 -40.07 41.34 -167.02
N LYS A 92 -39.30 40.37 -167.53
CA LYS A 92 -38.91 40.33 -168.96
C LYS A 92 -40.11 40.06 -169.87
N GLU A 93 -41.04 39.19 -169.49
CA GLU A 93 -42.28 39.00 -170.25
C GLU A 93 -43.14 40.29 -170.28
N VAL A 94 -43.24 41.03 -169.16
CA VAL A 94 -43.93 42.33 -169.07
C VAL A 94 -43.25 43.38 -169.95
N GLU A 95 -41.93 43.53 -169.84
CA GLU A 95 -41.12 44.45 -170.66
C GLU A 95 -41.25 44.13 -172.16
N GLN A 96 -41.24 42.84 -172.53
CA GLN A 96 -41.43 42.40 -173.91
C GLN A 96 -42.85 42.67 -174.42
N ASN A 97 -43.89 42.38 -173.64
CA ASN A 97 -45.28 42.66 -174.03
C ASN A 97 -45.53 44.17 -174.16
N ALA A 98 -44.97 44.98 -173.26
CA ALA A 98 -45.02 46.44 -173.34
C ALA A 98 -44.30 46.97 -174.59
N ALA A 99 -43.14 46.42 -174.95
CA ALA A 99 -42.42 46.76 -176.18
C ALA A 99 -43.18 46.35 -177.45
N GLN A 100 -43.77 45.15 -177.48
CA GLN A 100 -44.58 44.66 -178.60
C GLN A 100 -45.87 45.48 -178.78
N LEU A 101 -46.57 45.80 -177.69
CA LEU A 101 -47.77 46.65 -177.74
C LEU A 101 -47.41 48.07 -178.20
N SER A 102 -46.40 48.71 -177.59
CA SER A 102 -46.03 50.08 -177.94
C SER A 102 -45.50 50.20 -179.38
N GLY A 103 -44.71 49.23 -179.86
CA GLY A 103 -44.31 49.14 -181.26
C GLY A 103 -45.52 48.98 -182.19
N THR A 104 -46.37 47.98 -181.96
CA THR A 104 -47.55 47.71 -182.80
C THR A 104 -48.51 48.91 -182.82
N VAL A 105 -48.78 49.52 -181.67
CA VAL A 105 -49.61 50.73 -181.58
C VAL A 105 -48.96 51.90 -182.31
N SER A 106 -47.63 52.08 -182.19
CA SER A 106 -46.93 53.16 -182.91
C SER A 106 -46.99 52.98 -184.42
N ASP A 107 -46.63 51.80 -184.93
CA ASP A 107 -46.67 51.48 -186.36
C ASP A 107 -48.09 51.61 -186.94
N LYS A 108 -49.09 51.08 -186.25
CA LYS A 108 -50.50 51.14 -186.69
C LYS A 108 -51.09 52.55 -186.58
N LEU A 109 -50.67 53.35 -185.61
CA LEU A 109 -51.07 54.76 -185.48
C LEU A 109 -50.38 55.64 -186.53
N VAL A 110 -49.13 55.36 -186.88
CA VAL A 110 -48.43 56.01 -188.01
C VAL A 110 -49.08 55.63 -189.35
N ASN A 111 -49.43 54.36 -189.56
CA ASN A 111 -50.15 53.90 -190.76
C ASN A 111 -51.54 54.54 -190.88
N THR A 112 -52.37 54.47 -189.82
CA THR A 112 -53.72 55.10 -189.85
C THR A 112 -53.64 56.62 -189.99
N ARG A 113 -52.67 57.28 -189.35
CA ARG A 113 -52.40 58.71 -189.60
C ARG A 113 -52.03 58.98 -191.06
N ARG A 114 -51.14 58.18 -191.66
CA ARG A 114 -50.77 58.32 -193.07
C ARG A 114 -51.95 58.07 -194.02
N LEU A 115 -52.84 57.13 -193.69
CA LEU A 115 -54.08 56.89 -194.43
C LEU A 115 -55.07 58.06 -194.29
N LEU A 116 -55.20 58.66 -193.10
CA LEU A 116 -55.99 59.87 -192.88
C LEU A 116 -55.41 61.10 -193.60
N GLU A 117 -54.08 61.24 -193.63
CA GLU A 117 -53.40 62.31 -194.37
C GLU A 117 -53.57 62.11 -195.89
N LEU A 118 -53.51 60.87 -196.41
CA LEU A 118 -53.89 60.53 -197.78
C LEU A 118 -55.34 60.92 -198.12
N ILE A 119 -56.32 60.47 -197.33
CA ILE A 119 -57.75 60.79 -197.52
C ILE A 119 -57.98 62.32 -197.50
N ARG A 120 -57.23 63.04 -196.65
CA ARG A 120 -57.29 64.51 -196.57
C ARG A 120 -56.72 65.20 -197.81
N GLU A 121 -55.72 64.61 -198.47
CA GLU A 121 -55.08 65.18 -199.66
C GLU A 121 -55.79 64.85 -200.98
N THR A 122 -56.62 63.78 -201.05
CA THR A 122 -57.14 63.25 -202.33
C THR A 122 -58.65 63.33 -202.57
N CYS A 123 -59.45 63.94 -201.69
CA CYS A 123 -60.88 64.17 -201.97
C CYS A 123 -61.10 65.02 -203.25
N PRO A 124 -62.04 64.63 -204.14
CA PRO A 124 -63.44 64.41 -203.73
C PRO A 124 -64.02 63.00 -203.96
N GLU A 125 -63.31 62.08 -204.61
CA GLU A 125 -63.79 60.68 -204.80
C GLU A 125 -63.04 59.74 -203.85
N VAL A 126 -63.64 59.48 -202.67
CA VAL A 126 -63.09 58.52 -201.70
C VAL A 126 -63.45 57.11 -202.16
N THR A 127 -62.44 56.30 -202.49
CA THR A 127 -62.65 54.89 -202.83
C THR A 127 -62.83 54.05 -201.58
N ASP A 128 -63.80 53.11 -201.61
CA ASP A 128 -64.09 52.19 -200.50
C ASP A 128 -62.85 51.43 -200.03
N GLU A 129 -61.89 51.16 -200.93
CA GLU A 129 -60.63 50.49 -200.63
C GLU A 129 -59.78 51.23 -199.58
N THR A 130 -59.79 52.57 -199.58
CA THR A 130 -59.06 53.37 -198.57
C THR A 130 -59.74 53.34 -197.21
N ILE A 131 -61.09 53.37 -197.18
CA ILE A 131 -61.88 53.24 -195.95
C ILE A 131 -61.70 51.83 -195.36
N ASN A 132 -61.81 50.79 -196.19
CA ASN A 132 -61.61 49.41 -195.77
C ASN A 132 -60.20 49.14 -195.24
N ALA A 133 -59.15 49.70 -195.88
CA ALA A 133 -57.78 49.59 -195.38
C ALA A 133 -57.61 50.25 -194.00
N LEU A 134 -58.26 51.40 -193.77
CA LEU A 134 -58.22 52.12 -192.50
C LEU A 134 -59.03 51.39 -191.41
N TRP A 135 -60.18 50.81 -191.77
CA TRP A 135 -60.96 49.94 -190.88
C TRP A 135 -60.17 48.69 -190.47
N VAL A 136 -59.53 48.00 -191.42
CA VAL A 136 -58.67 46.84 -191.14
C VAL A 136 -57.51 47.21 -190.22
N GLU A 137 -56.87 48.38 -190.39
CA GLU A 137 -55.82 48.80 -189.45
C GLU A 137 -56.34 49.18 -188.06
N LEU A 138 -57.58 49.67 -187.93
CA LEU A 138 -58.25 49.87 -186.63
C LEU A 138 -58.65 48.53 -185.97
N GLU A 139 -59.11 47.56 -186.75
CA GLU A 139 -59.48 46.22 -186.28
C GLU A 139 -58.23 45.40 -185.89
N ASN A 140 -57.12 45.56 -186.63
CA ASN A 140 -55.79 45.06 -186.26
C ASN A 140 -55.29 45.71 -184.95
N LEU A 141 -55.44 47.04 -184.81
CA LEU A 141 -55.07 47.77 -183.59
C LEU A 141 -55.89 47.29 -182.37
N PHE A 142 -57.21 47.15 -182.53
CA PHE A 142 -58.09 46.63 -181.49
C PHE A 142 -57.76 45.17 -181.13
N SER A 143 -57.41 44.34 -182.11
CA SER A 143 -56.97 42.96 -181.89
C SER A 143 -55.63 42.90 -181.13
N ALA A 144 -54.67 43.76 -181.46
CA ALA A 144 -53.39 43.86 -180.75
C ALA A 144 -53.57 44.34 -179.30
N VAL A 145 -54.41 45.36 -179.07
CA VAL A 145 -54.78 45.81 -177.72
C VAL A 145 -55.47 44.69 -176.94
N SER A 146 -56.45 44.01 -177.52
CA SER A 146 -57.17 42.90 -176.89
C SER A 146 -56.24 41.73 -176.54
N HIS A 147 -55.30 41.40 -177.42
CA HIS A 147 -54.28 40.38 -177.16
C HIS A 147 -53.35 40.79 -176.01
N SER A 148 -52.90 42.04 -175.98
CA SER A 148 -52.08 42.56 -174.87
C SER A 148 -52.82 42.60 -173.53
N GLN A 149 -54.14 42.83 -173.54
CA GLN A 149 -54.99 42.77 -172.34
C GLN A 149 -55.14 41.34 -171.81
N ALA A 150 -55.29 40.36 -172.70
CA ALA A 150 -55.29 38.94 -172.33
C ALA A 150 -53.91 38.51 -171.77
N ALA A 151 -52.82 38.94 -172.41
CA ALA A 151 -51.47 38.71 -171.93
C ALA A 151 -51.23 39.35 -170.55
N LEU A 152 -51.69 40.59 -170.33
CA LEU A 152 -51.60 41.26 -169.03
C LEU A 152 -52.36 40.52 -167.93
N THR A 153 -53.56 40.00 -168.21
CA THR A 153 -54.29 39.15 -167.25
C THR A 153 -53.49 37.90 -166.89
N GLY A 154 -52.92 37.21 -167.90
CA GLY A 154 -52.05 36.05 -167.67
C GLY A 154 -50.79 36.38 -166.87
N LEU A 155 -50.17 37.54 -167.11
CA LEU A 155 -49.01 38.02 -166.38
C LEU A 155 -49.35 38.34 -164.91
N LEU A 156 -50.51 38.94 -164.64
CA LEU A 156 -50.98 39.21 -163.29
C LEU A 156 -51.29 37.91 -162.52
N ASP A 157 -51.88 36.90 -163.15
CA ASP A 157 -52.09 35.59 -162.52
C ASP A 157 -50.76 34.85 -162.29
N LYS A 158 -49.80 34.89 -163.22
CA LYS A 158 -48.45 34.37 -162.98
C LYS A 158 -47.77 35.10 -161.81
N GLN A 159 -47.83 36.43 -161.74
CA GLN A 159 -47.27 37.25 -160.65
C GLN A 159 -47.93 36.92 -159.31
N ARG A 160 -49.26 36.75 -159.29
CA ARG A 160 -50.02 36.34 -158.10
C ARG A 160 -49.59 34.95 -157.60
N ASN A 161 -49.41 33.99 -158.51
CA ASN A 161 -48.94 32.65 -158.17
C ASN A 161 -47.51 32.68 -157.64
N ASN A 162 -46.64 33.49 -158.23
CA ASN A 162 -45.27 33.71 -157.77
C ASN A 162 -45.23 34.33 -156.35
N LEU A 163 -45.96 35.42 -156.13
CA LEU A 163 -46.08 36.06 -154.82
C LEU A 163 -46.65 35.08 -153.76
N GLY A 164 -47.58 34.21 -154.17
CA GLY A 164 -48.10 33.12 -153.35
C GLY A 164 -47.03 32.08 -152.98
N LEU A 165 -46.19 31.67 -153.94
CA LEU A 165 -45.05 30.78 -153.70
C LEU A 165 -44.04 31.41 -152.74
N TYR A 166 -43.66 32.67 -152.97
CA TYR A 166 -42.76 33.43 -152.11
C TYR A 166 -43.29 33.50 -150.66
N HIS A 167 -44.53 33.94 -150.47
CA HIS A 167 -45.11 34.06 -149.14
C HIS A 167 -45.29 32.70 -148.44
N ALA A 168 -45.73 31.67 -149.16
CA ALA A 168 -45.87 30.33 -148.60
C ALA A 168 -44.51 29.72 -148.21
N SER A 169 -43.48 29.92 -149.03
CA SER A 169 -42.13 29.42 -148.74
C SER A 169 -41.51 30.17 -147.56
N MET A 170 -41.57 31.51 -147.54
CA MET A 170 -41.10 32.32 -146.41
C MET A 170 -41.84 31.98 -145.11
N MET A 171 -43.17 31.80 -145.13
CA MET A 171 -43.91 31.35 -143.94
C MET A 171 -43.48 29.96 -143.48
N ASN A 172 -43.29 29.01 -144.40
CA ASN A 172 -42.82 27.66 -144.06
C ASN A 172 -41.38 27.64 -143.53
N GLU A 173 -40.53 28.58 -143.95
CA GLU A 173 -39.19 28.76 -143.40
C GLU A 173 -39.26 29.33 -141.97
N THR A 174 -39.98 30.43 -141.75
CA THR A 174 -40.16 31.00 -140.39
C THR A 174 -40.87 30.03 -139.42
N ILE A 175 -41.80 29.20 -139.92
CA ILE A 175 -42.40 28.11 -139.13
C ILE A 175 -41.37 27.04 -138.76
N ARG A 176 -40.41 26.72 -139.66
CA ARG A 176 -39.32 25.78 -139.37
C ARG A 176 -38.32 26.36 -138.37
N GLU A 177 -37.89 27.60 -138.58
CA GLU A 177 -36.99 28.34 -137.69
C GLU A 177 -37.56 28.39 -136.27
N THR A 178 -38.81 28.85 -136.11
CA THR A 178 -39.47 28.92 -134.79
C THR A 178 -39.72 27.55 -134.15
N GLN A 179 -39.94 26.50 -134.94
CA GLN A 179 -40.01 25.12 -134.42
C GLN A 179 -38.66 24.59 -133.94
N ASP A 180 -37.57 24.85 -134.67
CA ASP A 180 -36.23 24.44 -134.26
C ASP A 180 -35.70 25.30 -133.09
N GLU A 181 -36.04 26.58 -133.00
CA GLU A 181 -35.82 27.42 -131.81
C GLU A 181 -36.57 26.86 -130.59
N LEU A 182 -37.86 26.54 -130.71
CA LEU A 182 -38.66 25.95 -129.63
C LEU A 182 -38.08 24.60 -129.17
N LYS A 183 -37.61 23.78 -130.11
CA LYS A 183 -36.95 22.49 -129.89
C LYS A 183 -35.57 22.66 -129.23
N ILE A 184 -34.82 23.71 -129.54
CA ILE A 184 -33.59 24.11 -128.84
C ILE A 184 -33.92 24.61 -127.42
N ALA A 185 -34.96 25.42 -127.24
CA ALA A 185 -35.42 25.88 -125.93
C ALA A 185 -35.88 24.72 -125.04
N HIS A 186 -36.64 23.77 -125.57
CA HIS A 186 -37.06 22.55 -124.86
C HIS A 186 -35.85 21.68 -124.47
N LYS A 187 -34.86 21.50 -125.37
CA LYS A 187 -33.59 20.83 -125.03
C LYS A 187 -32.85 21.56 -123.91
N LYS A 188 -32.75 22.89 -123.97
CA LYS A 188 -32.10 23.73 -122.95
C LYS A 188 -32.78 23.61 -121.59
N VAL A 189 -34.11 23.67 -121.53
CA VAL A 189 -34.90 23.48 -120.31
C VAL A 189 -34.70 22.08 -119.75
N ASN A 190 -34.71 21.04 -120.58
CA ASN A 190 -34.45 19.66 -120.14
C ASN A 190 -33.02 19.48 -119.58
N ILE A 191 -32.01 20.05 -120.23
CA ILE A 191 -30.62 20.04 -119.73
C ILE A 191 -30.52 20.78 -118.38
N GLN A 192 -31.14 21.96 -118.26
CA GLN A 192 -31.18 22.71 -117.01
C GLN A 192 -31.92 21.96 -115.89
N HIS A 193 -33.04 21.30 -116.20
CA HIS A 193 -33.78 20.48 -115.23
C HIS A 193 -32.94 19.29 -114.75
N ASN A 194 -32.31 18.55 -115.66
CA ASN A 194 -31.43 17.44 -115.30
C ASN A 194 -30.24 17.90 -114.44
N LEU A 195 -29.62 19.05 -114.74
CA LEU A 195 -28.55 19.63 -113.93
C LEU A 195 -29.05 20.03 -112.53
N ILE A 196 -30.26 20.61 -112.42
CA ILE A 196 -30.88 20.93 -111.13
C ILE A 196 -31.13 19.65 -110.32
N MET A 197 -31.63 18.58 -110.95
CA MET A 197 -31.85 17.29 -110.28
C MET A 197 -30.53 16.66 -109.80
N GLN A 198 -29.48 16.69 -110.63
CA GLN A 198 -28.13 16.22 -110.24
C GLN A 198 -27.55 17.05 -109.08
N HIS A 199 -27.70 18.37 -109.11
CA HIS A 199 -27.26 19.24 -108.00
C HIS A 199 -28.05 18.96 -106.71
N GLN A 200 -29.35 18.69 -106.80
CA GLN A 200 -30.15 18.28 -105.64
C GLN A 200 -29.71 16.92 -105.09
N GLU A 201 -29.47 15.92 -105.94
CA GLU A 201 -28.96 14.61 -105.52
C GLU A 201 -27.58 14.71 -104.85
N VAL A 202 -26.63 15.43 -105.47
CA VAL A 202 -25.30 15.69 -104.90
C VAL A 202 -25.41 16.43 -103.55
N PHE A 203 -26.31 17.41 -103.43
CA PHE A 203 -26.54 18.12 -102.17
C PHE A 203 -27.12 17.22 -101.08
N GLN A 204 -28.11 16.35 -101.39
CA GLN A 204 -28.65 15.41 -100.41
C GLN A 204 -27.61 14.36 -99.99
N ASN A 205 -26.80 13.85 -100.93
CA ASN A 205 -25.71 12.93 -100.63
C ASN A 205 -24.62 13.58 -99.76
N TYR A 206 -24.25 14.83 -100.05
CA TYR A 206 -23.34 15.63 -99.22
C TYR A 206 -23.93 15.90 -97.83
N LYS A 207 -25.21 16.24 -97.75
CA LYS A 207 -25.93 16.44 -96.49
C LYS A 207 -25.91 15.16 -95.65
N ALA A 208 -26.32 14.02 -96.20
CA ALA A 208 -26.32 12.74 -95.50
C ALA A 208 -24.92 12.31 -95.03
N GLN A 209 -23.88 12.54 -95.85
CA GLN A 209 -22.50 12.30 -95.43
C GLN A 209 -22.06 13.23 -94.29
N THR A 210 -22.45 14.51 -94.34
CA THR A 210 -22.13 15.52 -93.32
C THR A 210 -22.88 15.26 -92.01
N GLU A 211 -24.16 14.88 -92.09
CA GLU A 211 -25.01 14.51 -90.96
C GLU A 211 -24.48 13.25 -90.25
N LYS A 212 -24.02 12.24 -91.01
CA LYS A 212 -23.28 11.12 -90.43
C LYS A 212 -21.98 11.56 -89.76
N LYS A 213 -21.14 12.34 -90.45
CA LYS A 213 -19.85 12.82 -89.89
C LYS A 213 -20.02 13.67 -88.63
N LEU A 214 -21.10 14.47 -88.56
CA LEU A 214 -21.43 15.26 -87.38
C LEU A 214 -21.76 14.34 -86.20
N LYS A 215 -22.60 13.31 -86.43
CA LYS A 215 -22.88 12.30 -85.40
C LYS A 215 -21.64 11.50 -84.98
N ASP A 216 -20.81 11.09 -85.93
CA ASP A 216 -19.53 10.40 -85.64
C ASP A 216 -18.63 11.30 -84.75
N VAL A 217 -18.69 12.63 -84.89
CA VAL A 217 -17.99 13.61 -84.02
C VAL A 217 -18.68 13.79 -82.66
N GLU A 218 -20.01 13.81 -82.59
CA GLU A 218 -20.77 13.87 -81.33
C GLU A 218 -20.50 12.62 -80.46
N ASP A 219 -20.56 11.42 -81.04
CA ASP A 219 -20.26 10.14 -80.38
C ASP A 219 -18.78 10.12 -79.89
N LEU A 220 -17.84 10.70 -80.65
CA LEU A 220 -16.44 10.88 -80.23
C LEU A 220 -16.28 11.90 -79.10
N GLN A 221 -17.01 13.02 -79.14
CA GLN A 221 -16.98 14.05 -78.09
C GLN A 221 -17.56 13.51 -76.77
N GLU A 222 -18.65 12.74 -76.82
CA GLU A 222 -19.17 11.99 -75.68
C GLU A 222 -18.11 11.02 -75.13
N ARG A 223 -17.46 10.23 -76.00
CA ARG A 223 -16.43 9.27 -75.58
C ARG A 223 -15.23 9.96 -74.93
N VAL A 224 -14.75 11.08 -75.48
CA VAL A 224 -13.67 11.89 -74.88
C VAL A 224 -14.10 12.47 -73.53
N SER A 225 -15.35 12.92 -73.40
CA SER A 225 -15.88 13.44 -72.14
C SER A 225 -15.95 12.35 -71.05
N ARG A 226 -16.46 11.16 -71.40
CA ARG A 226 -16.50 9.97 -70.52
C ARG A 226 -15.10 9.54 -70.08
N LEU A 227 -14.15 9.41 -71.02
CA LEU A 227 -12.75 9.07 -70.73
C LEU A 227 -12.03 10.14 -69.89
N THR A 228 -12.40 11.42 -70.04
CA THR A 228 -11.85 12.52 -69.22
C THR A 228 -12.35 12.44 -67.79
N LEU A 229 -13.63 12.13 -67.58
CA LEU A 229 -14.20 11.89 -66.25
C LEU A 229 -13.61 10.63 -65.59
N GLU A 230 -13.51 9.53 -66.34
CA GLU A 230 -12.89 8.27 -65.87
C GLU A 230 -11.43 8.46 -65.46
N LYS A 231 -10.64 9.20 -66.26
CA LYS A 231 -9.27 9.62 -65.92
C LYS A 231 -9.21 10.54 -64.69
N GLY A 232 -10.26 11.32 -64.43
CA GLY A 232 -10.40 12.11 -63.21
C GLY A 232 -10.62 11.20 -61.99
N ASN A 233 -11.57 10.28 -62.09
CA ASN A 233 -11.89 9.31 -61.03
C ASN A 233 -10.67 8.45 -60.68
N LEU A 234 -10.00 7.87 -61.70
CA LEU A 234 -8.79 7.06 -61.51
C LEU A 234 -7.63 7.83 -60.86
N ARG A 235 -7.53 9.15 -61.10
CA ARG A 235 -6.57 10.01 -60.37
C ARG A 235 -6.95 10.12 -58.89
N THR A 236 -8.20 10.46 -58.58
CA THR A 236 -8.65 10.53 -57.19
C THR A 236 -8.54 9.18 -56.46
N GLU A 237 -8.70 8.07 -57.17
CA GLU A 237 -8.52 6.72 -56.62
C GLU A 237 -7.04 6.41 -56.32
N VAL A 238 -6.12 6.77 -57.23
CA VAL A 238 -4.67 6.70 -56.99
C VAL A 238 -4.24 7.62 -55.83
N ASP A 239 -4.77 8.83 -55.74
CA ASP A 239 -4.49 9.76 -54.64
C ASP A 239 -5.01 9.21 -53.29
N ASN A 240 -6.17 8.56 -53.28
CA ASN A 240 -6.72 7.88 -52.09
C ASN A 240 -5.84 6.68 -51.68
N TYR A 241 -5.42 5.84 -52.63
CA TYR A 241 -4.50 4.73 -52.34
C TYR A 241 -3.13 5.20 -51.85
N MET A 242 -2.63 6.33 -52.38
CA MET A 242 -1.40 6.95 -51.91
C MET A 242 -1.52 7.46 -50.47
N GLN A 243 -2.65 8.07 -50.11
CA GLN A 243 -2.94 8.50 -48.73
C GLN A 243 -3.05 7.31 -47.76
N LEU A 244 -3.78 6.25 -48.15
CA LEU A 244 -3.87 5.01 -47.36
C LEU A 244 -2.50 4.37 -47.13
N LEU A 245 -1.68 4.25 -48.18
CA LEU A 245 -0.33 3.70 -48.09
C LEU A 245 0.63 4.58 -47.27
N GLN A 246 0.41 5.90 -47.23
CA GLN A 246 1.13 6.81 -46.33
C GLN A 246 0.67 6.64 -44.87
N GLN A 247 -0.63 6.45 -44.63
CA GLN A 247 -1.19 6.17 -43.30
C GLN A 247 -0.70 4.83 -42.73
N GLU A 248 -0.73 3.75 -43.53
CA GLU A 248 -0.17 2.45 -43.15
C GLU A 248 1.32 2.56 -42.82
N ARG A 249 2.10 3.32 -43.59
CA ARG A 249 3.52 3.57 -43.29
C ARG A 249 3.72 4.30 -41.95
N SER A 250 2.90 5.31 -41.62
CA SER A 250 2.99 5.95 -40.30
C SER A 250 2.61 5.00 -39.17
N GLN A 251 1.58 4.17 -39.36
CA GLN A 251 1.15 3.20 -38.34
C GLN A 251 2.18 2.07 -38.17
N ILE A 252 2.85 1.63 -39.24
CA ILE A 252 3.98 0.69 -39.17
C ILE A 252 5.15 1.30 -38.40
N ALA A 253 5.47 2.58 -38.63
CA ALA A 253 6.53 3.26 -37.89
C ALA A 253 6.21 3.38 -36.38
N GLU A 254 4.97 3.72 -36.03
CA GLU A 254 4.48 3.75 -34.65
C GLU A 254 4.53 2.35 -34.00
N ASN A 255 4.05 1.32 -34.70
CA ASN A 255 4.12 -0.08 -34.24
C ASN A 255 5.56 -0.56 -34.04
N VAL A 256 6.52 -0.16 -34.89
CA VAL A 256 7.94 -0.47 -34.73
C VAL A 256 8.54 0.24 -33.50
N LEU A 257 8.17 1.50 -33.25
CA LEU A 257 8.58 2.21 -32.02
C LEU A 257 8.00 1.55 -30.76
N MET A 258 6.71 1.17 -30.78
CA MET A 258 6.06 0.46 -29.67
C MET A 258 6.70 -0.92 -29.43
N THR A 259 6.98 -1.68 -30.50
CA THR A 259 7.68 -2.98 -30.42
C THR A 259 9.09 -2.82 -29.84
N GLY A 260 9.83 -1.79 -30.24
CA GLY A 260 11.14 -1.47 -29.69
C GLY A 260 11.10 -1.00 -28.22
N GLY A 261 9.99 -0.42 -27.78
CA GLY A 261 9.71 -0.14 -26.36
C GLY A 261 9.49 -1.43 -25.57
N LEU A 262 8.53 -2.26 -26.01
CA LEU A 262 8.21 -3.55 -25.40
C LEU A 262 9.42 -4.51 -25.37
N GLN A 263 10.28 -4.48 -26.39
CA GLN A 263 11.53 -5.27 -26.40
C GLN A 263 12.50 -4.83 -25.30
N LYS A 264 12.63 -3.52 -25.04
CA LYS A 264 13.47 -3.00 -23.93
C LYS A 264 12.87 -3.30 -22.57
N GLU A 265 11.54 -3.22 -22.43
CA GLU A 265 10.85 -3.64 -21.21
C GLU A 265 11.08 -5.13 -20.92
N LEU A 266 10.97 -5.98 -21.95
CA LEU A 266 11.28 -7.42 -21.84
C LEU A 266 12.76 -7.67 -21.49
N GLU A 267 13.70 -6.93 -22.07
CA GLU A 267 15.13 -7.03 -21.77
C GLU A 267 15.44 -6.64 -20.32
N MET A 268 14.90 -5.52 -19.83
CA MET A 268 15.01 -5.12 -18.42
C MET A 268 14.38 -6.15 -17.47
N LEU A 269 13.24 -6.75 -17.85
CA LEU A 269 12.56 -7.76 -17.05
C LEU A 269 13.32 -9.10 -17.04
N VAL A 270 13.97 -9.46 -18.15
CA VAL A 270 14.91 -10.59 -18.22
C VAL A 270 16.15 -10.36 -17.34
N ASP A 271 16.74 -9.17 -17.33
CA ASP A 271 17.89 -8.86 -16.50
C ASP A 271 17.54 -8.78 -15.00
N SER A 272 16.39 -8.21 -14.66
CA SER A 272 15.81 -8.27 -13.30
C SER A 272 15.60 -9.72 -12.85
N ASN A 273 15.10 -10.59 -13.74
CA ASN A 273 14.94 -12.02 -13.46
C ASN A 273 16.31 -12.73 -13.28
N LYS A 274 17.35 -12.40 -14.06
CA LYS A 274 18.72 -12.89 -13.82
C LYS A 274 19.22 -12.48 -12.44
N GLN A 275 19.01 -11.22 -12.05
CA GLN A 275 19.42 -10.70 -10.74
C GLN A 275 18.69 -11.45 -9.60
N LEU A 276 17.37 -11.58 -9.66
CA LEU A 276 16.58 -12.34 -8.68
C LEU A 276 17.00 -13.81 -8.58
N ASN A 277 17.34 -14.47 -9.70
CA ASN A 277 17.88 -15.83 -9.66
C ASN A 277 19.26 -15.90 -8.99
N SER A 278 20.11 -14.88 -9.15
CA SER A 278 21.39 -14.80 -8.44
C SER A 278 21.21 -14.57 -6.93
N GLU A 279 20.22 -13.76 -6.53
CA GLU A 279 19.85 -13.55 -5.13
C GLU A 279 19.27 -14.82 -4.50
N ILE A 280 18.40 -15.54 -5.20
CA ILE A 280 17.88 -16.86 -4.79
C ILE A 280 19.03 -17.87 -4.63
N ALA A 281 20.06 -17.84 -5.49
CA ALA A 281 21.23 -18.70 -5.35
C ALA A 281 22.09 -18.34 -4.12
N ILE A 282 22.24 -17.05 -3.81
CA ILE A 282 22.92 -16.57 -2.59
C ILE A 282 22.14 -16.99 -1.35
N LEU A 283 20.84 -16.71 -1.29
CA LEU A 283 19.96 -17.06 -0.16
C LEU A 283 19.90 -18.57 0.08
N ARG A 284 19.89 -19.40 -0.97
CA ARG A 284 20.01 -20.86 -0.83
C ARG A 284 21.35 -21.27 -0.20
N LYS A 285 22.46 -20.64 -0.60
CA LYS A 285 23.79 -20.91 -0.04
C LYS A 285 23.92 -20.43 1.41
N GLU A 286 23.27 -19.33 1.78
CA GLU A 286 23.19 -18.89 3.18
C GLU A 286 22.32 -19.84 4.01
N LEU A 287 21.19 -20.30 3.46
CA LEU A 287 20.34 -21.31 4.10
C LEU A 287 21.09 -22.62 4.34
N GLU A 288 21.84 -23.12 3.36
CA GLU A 288 22.73 -24.28 3.46
C GLU A 288 23.74 -24.09 4.61
N ASN A 289 24.44 -22.96 4.63
CA ASN A 289 25.42 -22.59 5.66
C ASN A 289 24.79 -22.46 7.07
N VAL A 290 23.53 -22.03 7.17
CA VAL A 290 22.77 -22.03 8.43
C VAL A 290 22.37 -23.44 8.85
N TYR A 291 22.00 -24.32 7.91
CA TYR A 291 21.75 -25.74 8.20
C TYR A 291 23.03 -26.47 8.60
N ASP A 292 24.17 -26.22 7.95
CA ASP A 292 25.49 -26.77 8.33
C ASP A 292 25.86 -26.33 9.75
N LYS A 293 25.78 -25.03 10.05
CA LYS A 293 26.05 -24.48 11.40
C LYS A 293 25.10 -25.04 12.46
N ARG A 294 23.84 -25.27 12.12
CA ARG A 294 22.91 -25.96 13.01
C ARG A 294 23.33 -27.43 13.19
N GLY A 295 23.71 -28.10 12.10
CA GLY A 295 24.19 -29.48 12.09
C GLY A 295 25.49 -29.70 12.89
N THR A 296 26.30 -28.66 13.12
CA THR A 296 27.43 -28.71 14.06
C THR A 296 27.05 -28.24 15.47
N ALA A 297 26.26 -27.17 15.62
CA ALA A 297 25.91 -26.62 16.94
C ALA A 297 24.92 -27.50 17.73
N GLU A 298 24.00 -28.21 17.05
CA GLU A 298 23.03 -29.10 17.70
C GLU A 298 23.70 -30.32 18.36
N PRO A 299 24.66 -31.03 17.74
CA PRO A 299 25.45 -32.03 18.46
C PRO A 299 26.41 -31.41 19.49
N GLU A 300 27.06 -30.26 19.24
CA GLU A 300 27.90 -29.61 20.26
C GLU A 300 27.12 -29.27 21.55
N VAL A 301 25.90 -28.74 21.41
CA VAL A 301 25.00 -28.46 22.54
C VAL A 301 24.45 -29.75 23.16
N THR A 302 24.18 -30.78 22.35
CA THR A 302 23.73 -32.09 22.88
C THR A 302 24.84 -32.77 23.68
N ASP A 303 26.08 -32.75 23.19
CA ASP A 303 27.25 -33.31 23.87
C ASP A 303 27.58 -32.52 25.15
N SER A 304 27.41 -31.19 25.16
CA SER A 304 27.57 -30.40 26.39
C SER A 304 26.48 -30.72 27.42
N PHE A 305 25.22 -30.88 27.00
CA PHE A 305 24.14 -31.36 27.88
C PHE A 305 24.36 -32.80 28.37
N ILE A 306 24.90 -33.70 27.55
CA ILE A 306 25.26 -35.06 27.96
C ILE A 306 26.41 -35.03 28.98
N ALA A 307 27.42 -34.19 28.77
CA ALA A 307 28.52 -34.00 29.71
C ALA A 307 28.04 -33.39 31.05
N GLU A 308 27.14 -32.42 31.01
CA GLU A 308 26.54 -31.81 32.20
C GLU A 308 25.59 -32.77 32.93
N LEU A 309 24.74 -33.52 32.22
CA LEU A 309 23.92 -34.60 32.78
C LEU A 309 24.79 -35.68 33.45
N LYS A 310 25.92 -36.04 32.84
CA LYS A 310 26.85 -37.00 33.43
C LYS A 310 27.53 -36.43 34.68
N SER A 311 28.00 -35.19 34.61
CA SER A 311 28.62 -34.48 35.76
C SER A 311 27.65 -34.32 36.93
N THR A 312 26.40 -33.93 36.65
CA THR A 312 25.34 -33.81 37.67
C THR A 312 24.88 -35.16 38.20
N ALA A 313 24.86 -36.22 37.38
CA ALA A 313 24.64 -37.59 37.86
C ALA A 313 25.79 -38.10 38.75
N ASP A 314 27.05 -37.81 38.40
CA ASP A 314 28.23 -38.14 39.22
C ASP A 314 28.25 -37.35 40.54
N LEU A 315 27.76 -36.11 40.55
CA LEU A 315 27.55 -35.31 41.77
C LEU A 315 26.38 -35.85 42.61
N LEU A 316 25.25 -36.20 41.98
CA LEU A 316 24.10 -36.81 42.64
C LEU A 316 24.47 -38.15 43.27
N ALA A 317 25.28 -38.96 42.60
CA ALA A 317 25.80 -40.21 43.15
C ALA A 317 26.64 -39.96 44.41
N LYS A 318 27.55 -38.98 44.39
CA LYS A 318 28.36 -38.58 45.56
C LYS A 318 27.51 -38.03 46.71
N GLU A 319 26.48 -37.23 46.44
CA GLU A 319 25.54 -36.78 47.49
C GLU A 319 24.64 -37.92 48.00
N THR A 320 24.32 -38.91 47.16
CA THR A 320 23.60 -40.12 47.58
C THR A 320 24.47 -41.00 48.47
N GLU A 321 25.78 -41.11 48.19
CA GLU A 321 26.74 -41.79 49.07
C GLU A 321 26.95 -41.03 50.38
N LYS A 322 27.09 -39.71 50.35
CA LYS A 322 27.11 -38.87 51.56
C LYS A 322 25.83 -39.02 52.39
N THR A 323 24.67 -39.01 51.75
CA THR A 323 23.37 -39.21 52.43
C THR A 323 23.33 -40.58 53.11
N LYS A 324 23.70 -41.66 52.42
CA LYS A 324 23.81 -43.00 53.02
C LYS A 324 24.82 -43.05 54.17
N ALA A 325 25.95 -42.36 54.06
CA ALA A 325 26.94 -42.26 55.13
C ALA A 325 26.42 -41.46 56.34
N LEU A 326 25.66 -40.39 56.10
CA LEU A 326 25.00 -39.60 57.13
C LEU A 326 23.87 -40.40 57.79
N ASP A 327 23.03 -41.12 57.05
CA ASP A 327 22.03 -42.03 57.62
C ASP A 327 22.69 -43.12 58.48
N THR A 328 23.81 -43.69 58.01
CA THR A 328 24.63 -44.65 58.77
C THR A 328 25.28 -44.03 60.02
N MET A 329 25.49 -42.71 60.03
CA MET A 329 25.99 -41.98 61.20
C MET A 329 24.85 -41.60 62.15
N ILE A 330 23.67 -41.24 61.62
CA ILE A 330 22.46 -40.94 62.39
C ILE A 330 21.93 -42.19 63.09
N THR A 331 21.94 -43.36 62.45
CA THR A 331 21.58 -44.62 63.11
C THR A 331 22.55 -44.96 64.24
N LYS A 332 23.86 -44.85 64.02
CA LYS A 332 24.88 -45.04 65.09
C LYS A 332 24.78 -44.01 66.21
N LEU A 333 24.42 -42.76 65.90
CA LEU A 333 24.19 -41.72 66.91
C LEU A 333 22.92 -42.00 67.71
N LYS A 334 21.85 -42.52 67.10
CA LYS A 334 20.65 -43.00 67.81
C LYS A 334 20.94 -44.22 68.67
N GLU A 335 21.68 -45.20 68.17
CA GLU A 335 22.15 -46.34 68.98
C GLU A 335 22.97 -45.87 70.19
N ALA A 336 23.86 -44.88 70.01
CA ALA A 336 24.62 -44.27 71.09
C ALA A 336 23.76 -43.43 72.05
N GLU A 337 22.73 -42.74 71.55
CA GLU A 337 21.75 -41.97 72.33
C GLU A 337 20.84 -42.88 73.15
N ASP A 338 20.33 -43.97 72.59
CA ASP A 338 19.56 -45.00 73.28
C ASP A 338 20.39 -45.68 74.38
N ILE A 339 21.66 -45.98 74.10
CA ILE A 339 22.62 -46.47 75.12
C ILE A 339 22.86 -45.41 76.20
N ALA A 340 23.06 -44.14 75.82
CA ALA A 340 23.26 -43.05 76.76
C ALA A 340 22.03 -42.87 77.67
N LEU A 341 20.81 -42.88 77.12
CA LEU A 341 19.55 -42.85 77.85
C LEU A 341 19.42 -44.04 78.80
N LEU A 342 19.77 -45.25 78.37
CA LEU A 342 19.79 -46.44 79.22
C LEU A 342 20.78 -46.29 80.40
N THR A 343 21.97 -45.73 80.16
CA THR A 343 22.94 -45.47 81.24
C THR A 343 22.51 -44.32 82.16
N ALA A 344 21.87 -43.28 81.62
CA ALA A 344 21.35 -42.15 82.41
C ALA A 344 20.17 -42.58 83.28
N ASP A 345 19.25 -43.39 82.75
CA ASP A 345 18.09 -43.89 83.51
C ASP A 345 18.50 -44.98 84.52
N LYS A 346 19.58 -45.74 84.24
CA LYS A 346 20.25 -46.57 85.26
C LYS A 346 20.89 -45.71 86.35
N ALA A 347 21.70 -44.71 86.01
CA ALA A 347 22.33 -43.80 86.97
C ALA A 347 21.30 -43.02 87.81
N LYS A 348 20.14 -42.68 87.22
CA LYS A 348 19.00 -42.06 87.91
C LYS A 348 18.37 -43.00 88.94
N LYS A 349 18.25 -44.30 88.63
CA LYS A 349 17.78 -45.34 89.56
C LYS A 349 18.80 -45.61 90.67
N GLU A 350 20.09 -45.65 90.34
CA GLU A 350 21.18 -45.80 91.31
C GLU A 350 21.30 -44.58 92.23
N ASN A 351 21.14 -43.36 91.70
CA ASN A 351 21.09 -42.13 92.50
C ASN A 351 19.82 -42.05 93.38
N ALA A 352 18.66 -42.48 92.88
CA ALA A 352 17.46 -42.61 93.69
C ALA A 352 17.65 -43.62 94.85
N ALA A 353 18.28 -44.77 94.57
CA ALA A 353 18.61 -45.76 95.59
C ALA A 353 19.67 -45.24 96.60
N LEU A 354 20.66 -44.48 96.15
CA LEU A 354 21.63 -43.80 97.02
C LEU A 354 20.97 -42.72 97.88
N ASN A 355 20.04 -41.94 97.34
CA ASN A 355 19.29 -40.94 98.10
C ASN A 355 18.38 -41.60 99.15
N ILE A 356 17.68 -42.69 98.80
CA ILE A 356 16.95 -43.51 99.78
C ILE A 356 17.90 -44.05 100.85
N LYS A 357 19.07 -44.58 100.47
CA LYS A 357 20.08 -45.04 101.43
C LYS A 357 20.58 -43.91 102.33
N TYR A 358 20.83 -42.71 101.80
CA TYR A 358 21.31 -41.56 102.55
C TYR A 358 20.25 -41.02 103.52
N ASN A 359 18.97 -41.02 103.11
CA ASN A 359 17.85 -40.68 103.99
C ASN A 359 17.67 -41.73 105.09
N ASN A 360 17.79 -43.02 104.77
CA ASN A 360 17.77 -44.10 105.77
C ASN A 360 18.95 -43.98 106.73
N GLN A 361 20.17 -43.73 106.26
CA GLN A 361 21.33 -43.51 107.12
C GLN A 361 21.20 -42.23 107.96
N THR A 362 20.55 -41.18 107.44
CA THR A 362 20.22 -39.96 108.21
C THR A 362 19.20 -40.27 109.31
N ALA A 363 18.22 -41.13 109.04
CA ALA A 363 17.27 -41.61 110.05
C ALA A 363 17.92 -42.53 111.09
N GLU A 364 18.75 -43.49 110.67
CA GLU A 364 19.55 -44.35 111.56
C GLU A 364 20.50 -43.51 112.44
N HIS A 365 21.15 -42.49 111.88
CA HIS A 365 21.96 -41.56 112.65
C HIS A 365 21.13 -40.70 113.61
N SER A 366 19.93 -40.24 113.24
CA SER A 366 19.08 -39.47 114.17
C SER A 366 18.51 -40.33 115.29
N GLU A 367 18.17 -41.60 115.02
CA GLU A 367 17.77 -42.58 116.02
C GLU A 367 18.95 -42.98 116.94
N ALA A 368 20.15 -43.13 116.37
CA ALA A 368 21.37 -43.37 117.15
C ALA A 368 21.72 -42.16 118.04
N PHE A 369 21.58 -40.92 117.55
CA PHE A 369 21.75 -39.71 118.37
C PHE A 369 20.67 -39.58 119.45
N ALA A 370 19.42 -39.97 119.17
CA ALA A 370 18.36 -40.01 120.18
C ALA A 370 18.69 -41.04 121.28
N LYS A 371 19.12 -42.24 120.90
CA LYS A 371 19.58 -43.29 121.84
C LYS A 371 20.82 -42.87 122.63
N PHE A 372 21.76 -42.17 122.00
CA PHE A 372 22.97 -41.65 122.65
C PHE A 372 22.65 -40.53 123.65
N ASN A 373 21.73 -39.62 123.32
CA ASN A 373 21.24 -38.61 124.27
C ASN A 373 20.50 -39.26 125.46
N GLU A 374 19.68 -40.29 125.23
CA GLU A 374 19.00 -41.01 126.32
C GLU A 374 20.01 -41.79 127.19
N GLN A 375 21.09 -42.32 126.59
CA GLN A 375 22.21 -42.91 127.34
C GLN A 375 23.01 -41.88 128.15
N ILE A 376 23.28 -40.68 127.61
CA ILE A 376 23.89 -39.57 128.36
C ILE A 376 23.02 -39.23 129.58
N LYS A 377 21.71 -39.12 129.38
CA LYS A 377 20.74 -38.80 130.42
C LYS A 377 20.71 -39.87 131.53
N GLN A 378 20.75 -41.15 131.16
CA GLN A 378 20.90 -42.26 132.12
C GLN A 378 22.25 -42.23 132.85
N VAL A 379 23.35 -41.86 132.18
CA VAL A 379 24.65 -41.66 132.82
C VAL A 379 24.64 -40.46 133.78
N GLU A 380 23.90 -39.39 133.47
CA GLU A 380 23.73 -38.24 134.36
C GLU A 380 22.84 -38.57 135.57
N GLU A 381 21.77 -39.37 135.41
CA GLU A 381 20.99 -39.92 136.53
C GLU A 381 21.84 -40.84 137.41
N CYS A 382 22.58 -41.79 136.83
CA CYS A 382 23.53 -42.64 137.57
C CYS A 382 24.64 -41.83 138.26
N LYS A 383 25.07 -40.70 137.69
CA LYS A 383 26.04 -39.80 138.32
C LYS A 383 25.45 -39.10 139.53
N ILE A 384 24.22 -38.58 139.44
CA ILE A 384 23.48 -38.01 140.57
C ILE A 384 23.28 -39.06 141.68
N GLU A 385 23.02 -40.32 141.32
CA GLU A 385 22.90 -41.41 142.28
C GLU A 385 24.25 -41.80 142.91
N ILE A 386 25.35 -41.78 142.15
CA ILE A 386 26.72 -41.95 142.68
C ILE A 386 27.09 -40.82 143.64
N ASP A 387 26.81 -39.55 143.31
CA ASP A 387 27.07 -38.41 144.20
C ASP A 387 26.25 -38.52 145.50
N CYS A 388 25.00 -39.00 145.40
CA CYS A 388 24.13 -39.27 146.55
C CYS A 388 24.64 -40.44 147.43
N LEU A 389 25.16 -41.50 146.80
CA LEU A 389 25.76 -42.65 147.49
C LEU A 389 27.10 -42.30 148.14
N GLN A 390 27.97 -41.52 147.47
CA GLN A 390 29.21 -41.01 148.06
C GLN A 390 28.93 -40.14 149.29
N LYS A 391 27.89 -39.29 149.23
CA LYS A 391 27.47 -38.49 150.39
C LYS A 391 27.02 -39.38 151.56
N LYS A 392 26.18 -40.39 151.31
CA LYS A 392 25.80 -41.37 152.35
C LYS A 392 27.00 -42.16 152.90
N ASN A 393 27.99 -42.46 152.06
CA ASN A 393 29.17 -43.19 152.47
C ASN A 393 30.07 -42.34 153.39
N SER A 394 30.24 -41.04 153.11
CA SER A 394 30.98 -40.14 154.00
C SER A 394 30.23 -39.85 155.31
N GLU A 395 28.89 -39.83 155.29
CA GLU A 395 28.05 -39.81 156.50
C GLU A 395 28.21 -41.10 157.34
N LEU A 396 28.35 -42.27 156.70
CA LEU A 396 28.64 -43.55 157.36
C LEU A 396 30.05 -43.63 157.95
N GLU A 397 31.08 -43.18 157.22
CA GLU A 397 32.45 -43.09 157.73
C GLU A 397 32.53 -42.15 158.95
N GLN A 398 31.79 -41.04 158.94
CA GLN A 398 31.71 -40.11 160.08
C GLN A 398 30.90 -40.68 161.28
N CYS A 399 30.05 -41.67 161.06
CA CYS A 399 29.43 -42.45 162.13
C CYS A 399 30.36 -43.54 162.69
N LEU A 400 31.16 -44.19 161.83
CA LEU A 400 32.14 -45.20 162.26
C LEU A 400 33.26 -44.61 163.12
N THR A 401 33.75 -43.40 162.82
CA THR A 401 34.74 -42.72 163.68
C THR A 401 34.17 -42.39 165.06
N LYS A 402 32.93 -41.87 165.12
CA LYS A 402 32.22 -41.64 166.40
C LYS A 402 31.99 -42.93 167.19
N LEU A 403 31.76 -44.06 166.53
CA LEU A 403 31.62 -45.35 167.19
C LEU A 403 32.95 -45.79 167.84
N ALA A 404 34.07 -45.63 167.12
CA ALA A 404 35.40 -45.99 167.62
C ALA A 404 35.88 -45.12 168.80
N ASP A 405 35.48 -43.84 168.84
CA ASP A 405 35.77 -42.97 169.99
C ASP A 405 34.88 -43.31 171.20
N LEU A 406 33.62 -43.70 170.99
CA LEU A 406 32.76 -44.24 172.06
C LEU A 406 33.27 -45.59 172.61
N GLU A 407 33.82 -46.47 171.76
CA GLU A 407 34.46 -47.71 172.24
C GLU A 407 35.68 -47.43 173.13
N LYS A 408 36.47 -46.36 172.85
CA LYS A 408 37.55 -45.93 173.76
C LYS A 408 36.98 -45.49 175.12
N GLU A 409 35.96 -44.63 175.15
CA GLU A 409 35.34 -44.19 176.41
C GLU A 409 34.81 -45.39 177.23
N VAL A 410 34.19 -46.38 176.58
CA VAL A 410 33.71 -47.60 177.25
C VAL A 410 34.88 -48.42 177.83
N ILE A 411 35.99 -48.56 177.10
CA ILE A 411 37.19 -49.27 177.58
C ILE A 411 37.85 -48.51 178.76
N GLU A 412 37.87 -47.18 178.73
CA GLU A 412 38.40 -46.36 179.83
C GLU A 412 37.49 -46.44 181.08
N LEU A 413 36.18 -46.37 180.89
CA LEU A 413 35.18 -46.56 181.96
C LEU A 413 35.25 -47.96 182.58
N GLN A 414 35.48 -49.01 181.78
CA GLN A 414 35.69 -50.36 182.30
C GLN A 414 37.00 -50.48 183.10
N ARG A 415 38.07 -49.82 182.65
CA ARG A 415 39.36 -49.76 183.38
C ARG A 415 39.22 -49.01 184.71
N ALA A 416 38.51 -47.87 184.73
CA ALA A 416 38.21 -47.12 185.94
C ALA A 416 37.34 -47.93 186.92
N LYS A 417 36.32 -48.66 186.40
CA LYS A 417 35.48 -49.55 187.20
C LYS A 417 36.27 -50.70 187.85
N ALA A 418 37.23 -51.29 187.13
CA ALA A 418 38.10 -52.33 187.69
C ALA A 418 38.98 -51.78 188.84
N SER A 419 39.61 -50.61 188.63
CA SER A 419 40.45 -49.99 189.67
C SER A 419 39.67 -49.58 190.93
N LEU A 420 38.42 -49.13 190.78
CA LEU A 420 37.54 -48.85 191.92
C LEU A 420 37.13 -50.11 192.70
N LEU A 421 37.00 -51.26 192.04
CA LEU A 421 36.73 -52.54 192.71
C LEU A 421 37.94 -53.00 193.55
N GLU A 422 39.15 -52.95 193.00
CA GLU A 422 40.37 -53.24 193.78
C GLU A 422 40.52 -52.35 195.02
N GLN A 423 40.19 -51.05 194.91
CA GLN A 423 40.22 -50.14 196.05
C GLN A 423 39.17 -50.47 197.12
N ILE A 424 38.00 -50.98 196.73
CA ILE A 424 36.94 -51.40 197.66
C ILE A 424 37.35 -52.66 198.43
N ASP A 425 37.91 -53.68 197.77
CA ASP A 425 38.37 -54.91 198.42
C ASP A 425 39.58 -54.65 199.33
N ALA A 426 40.46 -53.71 198.95
CA ALA A 426 41.55 -53.23 199.81
C ALA A 426 41.06 -52.46 201.05
N LEU A 427 39.96 -51.69 200.94
CA LEU A 427 39.34 -51.05 202.12
C LEU A 427 38.63 -52.06 203.02
N ALA A 428 37.94 -53.05 202.46
CA ALA A 428 37.23 -54.08 203.22
C ALA A 428 38.20 -54.88 204.11
N THR A 429 39.29 -55.38 203.52
CA THR A 429 40.34 -56.11 204.24
C THR A 429 41.09 -55.25 205.27
N SER A 430 41.27 -53.95 205.01
CA SER A 430 41.82 -52.99 205.99
C SER A 430 40.90 -52.76 207.19
N SER A 431 39.58 -52.74 206.96
CA SER A 431 38.55 -52.54 207.99
C SER A 431 38.45 -53.72 208.96
N GLU A 432 38.42 -54.96 208.47
CA GLU A 432 38.42 -56.15 209.35
C GLU A 432 39.72 -56.23 210.18
N ALA A 433 40.84 -55.82 209.59
CA ALA A 433 42.13 -55.76 210.27
C ALA A 433 42.25 -54.65 211.34
N SER A 434 41.36 -53.65 211.39
CA SER A 434 41.30 -52.67 212.49
C SER A 434 40.40 -53.16 213.63
N ILE A 435 39.23 -53.70 213.30
CA ILE A 435 38.26 -54.29 214.26
C ILE A 435 38.88 -55.43 215.08
N ALA A 436 39.81 -56.20 214.50
CA ALA A 436 40.58 -57.21 215.22
C ALA A 436 41.58 -56.62 216.24
N ARG A 437 42.21 -55.48 215.94
CA ARG A 437 43.18 -54.81 216.82
C ARG A 437 42.50 -54.06 217.96
N GLU A 438 41.39 -53.39 217.68
CA GLU A 438 40.70 -52.56 218.68
C GLU A 438 40.22 -53.38 219.89
N ARG A 439 39.69 -54.58 219.63
CA ARG A 439 39.32 -55.56 220.67
C ARG A 439 40.52 -56.04 221.50
N GLN A 440 41.71 -56.11 220.91
CA GLN A 440 42.93 -56.52 221.60
C GLN A 440 43.51 -55.38 222.45
N THR A 441 43.37 -54.13 222.02
CA THR A 441 43.74 -52.96 222.83
C THR A 441 42.78 -52.71 224.00
N GLN A 442 41.49 -53.03 223.83
CA GLN A 442 40.50 -52.78 224.87
C GLN A 442 40.67 -53.72 226.08
N THR A 443 41.01 -54.99 225.87
CA THR A 443 41.38 -55.90 226.98
C THR A 443 42.62 -55.43 227.73
N THR A 444 43.67 -54.96 227.03
CA THR A 444 44.87 -54.43 227.70
C THR A 444 44.63 -53.12 228.48
N LEU A 445 43.56 -52.38 228.18
CA LEU A 445 43.23 -51.14 228.88
C LEU A 445 42.49 -51.38 230.19
N GLU A 446 41.69 -52.45 230.26
CA GLU A 446 41.03 -52.95 231.48
C GLU A 446 42.08 -53.36 232.55
N ASP A 447 43.14 -54.06 232.13
CA ASP A 447 44.25 -54.46 233.01
C ASP A 447 45.05 -53.25 233.53
N VAL A 448 45.46 -52.34 232.63
CA VAL A 448 46.25 -51.14 232.99
C VAL A 448 45.48 -50.17 233.88
N LEU A 449 44.15 -50.11 233.79
CA LEU A 449 43.34 -49.23 234.65
C LEU A 449 43.24 -49.77 236.09
N ASN A 450 43.15 -51.10 236.26
CA ASN A 450 43.28 -51.75 237.56
C ASN A 450 44.69 -51.54 238.16
N GLU A 451 45.74 -51.67 237.35
CA GLU A 451 47.13 -51.45 237.81
C GLU A 451 47.35 -49.98 238.23
N LYS A 452 46.85 -49.01 237.46
CA LYS A 452 46.91 -47.57 237.79
C LYS A 452 46.22 -47.23 239.12
N GLN A 453 45.08 -47.85 239.43
CA GLN A 453 44.36 -47.56 240.68
C GLN A 453 45.06 -48.10 241.94
N VAL A 454 46.02 -49.03 241.76
CA VAL A 454 46.97 -49.45 242.80
C VAL A 454 48.22 -48.55 242.83
N LEU A 455 48.74 -48.16 241.66
CA LEU A 455 50.01 -47.45 241.49
C LEU A 455 50.05 -45.98 241.97
N GLU A 456 48.93 -45.33 242.27
CA GLU A 456 48.95 -43.97 242.84
C GLU A 456 48.44 -43.84 244.28
N LYS A 457 47.97 -44.95 244.88
CA LYS A 457 47.99 -45.10 246.34
C LYS A 457 49.42 -45.29 246.90
N THR A 458 50.41 -45.47 246.03
CA THR A 458 51.83 -45.53 246.39
C THR A 458 52.57 -44.19 246.23
N VAL A 459 52.14 -43.28 245.34
CA VAL A 459 52.71 -41.91 245.27
C VAL A 459 52.27 -41.05 246.46
N ASP A 460 51.10 -41.33 247.05
CA ASP A 460 50.69 -40.75 248.34
C ASP A 460 51.67 -41.03 249.50
N ASN A 461 52.61 -41.98 249.29
CA ASN A 461 53.71 -42.34 250.18
C ASN A 461 55.11 -41.87 249.68
N LEU A 462 55.24 -41.39 248.43
CA LEU A 462 56.41 -40.63 247.93
C LEU A 462 56.29 -39.15 248.30
N LYS A 463 56.08 -38.90 249.60
CA LYS A 463 55.49 -37.67 250.12
C LYS A 463 56.49 -36.61 250.61
N SER A 464 57.79 -36.93 250.67
CA SER A 464 58.66 -36.36 251.72
C SER A 464 60.09 -35.98 251.35
N GLU A 465 60.70 -36.48 250.26
CA GLU A 465 62.16 -36.36 250.06
C GLU A 465 62.60 -35.83 248.69
N HIS A 466 63.82 -35.28 248.70
CA HIS A 466 64.54 -34.71 247.55
C HIS A 466 63.94 -33.48 246.83
N ILE A 467 63.39 -32.55 247.61
CA ILE A 467 63.50 -31.12 247.29
C ILE A 467 64.98 -30.75 247.16
N LYS A 468 65.48 -30.50 245.93
CA LYS A 468 66.61 -29.59 245.62
C LYS A 468 66.92 -29.46 244.09
N VAL A 469 66.57 -28.29 243.52
CA VAL A 469 67.29 -27.52 242.46
C VAL A 469 67.43 -28.13 241.04
N ALA A 470 67.14 -27.51 239.85
CA ALA A 470 66.39 -26.32 239.33
C ALA A 470 66.57 -26.25 237.76
N SER A 471 65.90 -25.48 236.85
CA SER A 471 64.55 -24.83 236.69
C SER A 471 64.46 -24.03 235.33
N LYS A 472 63.24 -23.75 234.76
CA LYS A 472 62.89 -22.74 233.66
C LYS A 472 63.25 -23.15 232.19
N LEU A 473 62.78 -22.63 231.01
CA LEU A 473 61.69 -21.74 230.42
C LEU A 473 61.73 -21.87 228.84
N LYS A 474 60.96 -21.27 227.87
CA LYS A 474 59.76 -20.36 227.75
C LYS A 474 59.05 -20.41 226.33
N ASP A 475 57.71 -20.35 226.31
CA ASP A 475 56.60 -19.88 225.40
C ASP A 475 56.69 -19.43 223.87
N SER A 476 55.65 -19.82 223.06
CA SER A 476 54.67 -19.02 222.20
C SER A 476 54.70 -18.74 220.62
N LEU A 477 53.50 -18.93 219.95
CA LEU A 477 52.69 -18.16 218.90
C LEU A 477 52.78 -18.14 217.29
N GLU A 478 51.59 -18.34 216.61
CA GLU A 478 50.84 -17.75 215.38
C GLU A 478 51.21 -17.59 213.82
N ILE A 479 50.15 -17.64 212.93
CA ILE A 479 49.71 -16.74 211.74
C ILE A 479 49.79 -17.02 210.15
N ALA A 480 48.61 -16.88 209.43
CA ALA A 480 48.10 -16.30 208.09
C ALA A 480 48.53 -16.44 206.54
N GLN A 481 47.50 -16.54 205.61
CA GLN A 481 47.05 -15.78 204.35
C GLN A 481 47.64 -15.62 202.85
N LEU A 482 46.71 -15.57 201.81
CA LEU A 482 46.42 -14.59 200.64
C LEU A 482 46.85 -14.59 199.10
N LEU A 483 45.87 -14.19 198.20
CA LEU A 483 45.72 -13.45 196.85
C LEU A 483 46.72 -13.46 195.61
N GLY A 484 46.59 -12.80 194.40
CA GLY A 484 45.79 -11.63 193.80
C GLY A 484 45.78 -11.40 192.21
N SER A 485 45.64 -10.16 191.64
CA SER A 485 45.12 -9.85 190.22
C SER A 485 45.44 -8.48 189.44
N GLU A 486 45.24 -8.41 188.07
CA GLU A 486 44.82 -7.28 187.10
C GLU A 486 45.74 -6.13 186.45
N LYS A 487 45.51 -5.71 185.14
CA LYS A 487 45.39 -4.30 184.51
C LYS A 487 46.35 -3.60 183.41
N ALA A 488 45.78 -3.18 182.23
CA ALA A 488 45.85 -1.96 181.27
C ALA A 488 47.00 -1.34 180.32
N GLU A 489 46.57 -0.90 179.09
CA GLU A 489 46.78 0.37 178.24
C GLU A 489 47.86 0.69 177.10
N LEU A 490 47.48 1.62 176.14
CA LEU A 490 48.23 2.50 175.14
C LEU A 490 48.39 2.13 173.60
N LYS A 491 48.89 3.03 172.67
CA LYS A 491 48.11 4.02 171.80
C LYS A 491 48.84 4.79 170.61
N THR A 492 48.27 4.83 169.36
CA THR A 492 48.36 5.79 168.15
C THR A 492 49.51 5.92 167.09
N ALA A 493 49.10 6.33 165.85
CA ALA A 493 49.80 6.93 164.65
C ALA A 493 49.94 6.01 163.39
N LEU A 494 50.02 6.43 162.09
CA LEU A 494 49.99 7.73 161.35
C LEU A 494 49.40 7.59 159.88
N ASP A 495 49.81 8.40 158.87
CA ASP A 495 49.08 8.72 157.59
C ASP A 495 49.86 8.58 156.24
N GLU A 496 49.12 8.81 155.12
CA GLU A 496 49.53 9.29 153.74
C GLU A 496 50.13 8.29 152.69
N LEU A 497 49.84 8.35 151.35
CA LEU A 497 48.87 9.13 150.51
C LEU A 497 48.77 8.60 149.03
N LYS A 498 47.69 8.97 148.28
CA LYS A 498 47.49 8.98 146.77
C LYS A 498 47.44 7.63 146.02
N ALA A 499 46.48 7.29 145.13
CA ALA A 499 45.37 7.98 144.39
C ALA A 499 45.82 8.89 143.20
N THR A 500 45.12 9.08 142.05
CA THR A 500 43.68 9.04 141.66
C THR A 500 43.45 8.83 140.12
N MET A 501 42.16 8.84 139.66
CA MET A 501 41.62 9.29 138.32
C MET A 501 41.54 8.34 137.10
N SER A 502 40.71 8.55 136.05
CA SER A 502 39.35 9.19 135.91
C SER A 502 38.70 9.01 134.50
N VAL A 503 37.38 9.24 134.45
CA VAL A 503 36.39 9.48 133.36
C VAL A 503 36.88 10.17 132.06
N SER A 504 36.20 9.91 130.91
CA SER A 504 36.15 10.83 129.74
C SER A 504 34.86 10.67 128.88
N SER A 505 34.59 11.63 127.98
CA SER A 505 33.40 11.77 127.13
C SER A 505 33.71 12.38 125.75
N GLY A 506 32.97 12.02 124.68
CA GLY A 506 32.70 12.94 123.54
C GLY A 506 32.90 12.44 122.09
N ALA A 507 31.93 12.83 121.24
CA ALA A 507 31.98 13.17 119.80
C ALA A 507 32.55 12.22 118.71
N GLY A 508 31.69 11.89 117.73
CA GLY A 508 32.05 11.78 116.30
C GLY A 508 32.15 10.38 115.68
N GLY A 509 31.65 10.22 114.43
CA GLY A 509 31.84 9.02 113.61
C GLY A 509 30.57 8.54 112.90
N ALA A 510 30.64 8.20 111.61
CA ALA A 510 29.49 7.83 110.76
C ALA A 510 29.52 6.37 110.30
N SER A 511 28.35 5.75 110.04
CA SER A 511 28.16 4.74 108.98
C SER A 511 26.70 4.25 108.81
N ASN A 512 26.16 4.34 107.58
CA ASN A 512 25.27 3.39 106.84
C ASN A 512 23.98 2.79 107.48
N PRO A 513 22.88 2.61 106.70
CA PRO A 513 22.79 1.44 105.78
C PRO A 513 22.01 1.58 104.45
N SER A 514 22.23 0.60 103.57
CA SER A 514 21.27 -0.03 102.62
C SER A 514 20.55 0.77 101.52
N SER A 515 21.04 0.69 100.28
CA SER A 515 20.24 0.81 99.03
C SER A 515 21.04 0.44 97.76
N ASN A 516 21.07 -0.84 97.34
CA ASN A 516 21.91 -1.27 96.20
C ASN A 516 21.26 -2.21 95.16
N GLU A 517 20.04 -2.71 95.38
CA GLU A 517 19.42 -3.70 94.47
C GLU A 517 18.52 -3.07 93.38
N GLU A 518 17.82 -1.96 93.66
CA GLU A 518 16.94 -1.30 92.69
C GLU A 518 17.69 -0.65 91.50
N ILE A 519 18.95 -0.27 91.69
CA ILE A 519 19.76 0.46 90.69
C ILE A 519 20.14 -0.45 89.50
N CYS A 520 20.26 -1.76 89.71
CA CYS A 520 20.56 -2.71 88.63
C CYS A 520 19.35 -2.90 87.71
N ALA A 521 18.14 -3.08 88.27
CA ALA A 521 16.93 -3.37 87.49
C ALA A 521 16.55 -2.25 86.50
N GLN A 522 16.81 -0.98 86.85
CA GLN A 522 16.51 0.16 85.97
C GLN A 522 17.53 0.34 84.83
N ARG A 523 18.79 -0.09 85.00
CA ARG A 523 19.86 0.08 83.99
C ARG A 523 19.75 -0.90 82.83
N GLU A 524 19.13 -2.05 83.01
CA GLU A 524 18.91 -3.02 81.94
C GLU A 524 17.86 -2.50 80.95
N LYS A 525 16.75 -1.98 81.46
CA LYS A 525 15.61 -1.51 80.67
C LYS A 525 15.87 -0.24 79.85
N ILE A 526 16.84 0.58 80.27
CA ILE A 526 17.31 1.73 79.47
C ILE A 526 18.02 1.24 78.20
N ARG A 527 18.87 0.21 78.33
CA ARG A 527 19.71 -0.33 77.24
C ARG A 527 18.87 -0.93 76.10
N GLU A 528 17.79 -1.62 76.44
CA GLU A 528 16.82 -2.19 75.47
C GLU A 528 16.11 -1.08 74.67
N LEU A 529 15.71 0.01 75.33
CA LEU A 529 15.03 1.14 74.68
C LEU A 529 15.98 1.96 73.80
N GLU A 530 17.24 2.15 74.22
CA GLU A 530 18.27 2.81 73.41
C GLU A 530 18.58 2.03 72.14
N GLN A 531 18.67 0.69 72.21
CA GLN A 531 18.86 -0.15 71.02
C GLN A 531 17.68 -0.04 70.05
N ALA A 532 16.44 -0.12 70.54
CA ALA A 532 15.25 0.01 69.69
C ALA A 532 15.21 1.36 68.96
N VAL A 533 15.53 2.47 69.65
CA VAL A 533 15.59 3.81 69.03
C VAL A 533 16.66 3.88 67.92
N ALA A 534 17.81 3.23 68.10
CA ALA A 534 18.85 3.17 67.06
C ALA A 534 18.37 2.44 65.79
N GLU A 535 17.70 1.29 65.94
CA GLU A 535 17.19 0.47 64.83
C GLU A 535 16.11 1.21 64.02
N TRP A 536 15.16 1.86 64.69
CA TRP A 536 14.15 2.71 64.02
C TRP A 536 14.77 3.93 63.31
N THR A 537 15.88 4.47 63.85
CA THR A 537 16.61 5.60 63.22
C THR A 537 17.39 5.17 61.97
N GLU A 538 17.92 3.94 61.93
CA GLU A 538 18.51 3.34 60.72
C GLU A 538 17.47 3.12 59.62
N LEU A 539 16.28 2.61 59.98
CA LEU A 539 15.19 2.35 59.03
C LEU A 539 14.64 3.64 58.41
N ALA A 540 14.50 4.70 59.21
CA ALA A 540 14.11 6.03 58.75
C ALA A 540 15.13 6.67 57.79
N LYS A 541 16.43 6.37 57.96
CA LYS A 541 17.48 6.85 57.04
C LYS A 541 17.44 6.15 55.69
N ARG A 542 17.35 4.80 55.65
CA ARG A 542 17.26 4.03 54.39
C ARG A 542 16.08 4.46 53.53
N SER A 543 14.89 4.49 54.12
CA SER A 543 13.66 4.89 53.43
C SER A 543 13.71 6.33 52.89
N TYR A 544 14.38 7.25 53.58
CA TYR A 544 14.59 8.61 53.08
C TYR A 544 15.59 8.70 51.91
N SER A 545 16.66 7.91 51.91
CA SER A 545 17.56 7.80 50.74
C SER A 545 16.86 7.17 49.53
N GLU A 546 16.16 6.06 49.72
CA GLU A 546 15.44 5.36 48.64
C GLU A 546 14.38 6.27 47.98
N TYR A 547 13.64 7.04 48.79
CA TYR A 547 12.68 8.04 48.29
C TYR A 547 13.38 9.19 47.54
N ARG A 548 14.53 9.65 48.00
CA ARG A 548 15.31 10.71 47.35
C ARG A 548 15.80 10.28 45.96
N ASP A 549 16.32 9.07 45.86
CA ASP A 549 16.89 8.55 44.62
C ASP A 549 15.77 8.26 43.59
N LEU A 550 14.64 7.72 44.06
CA LEU A 550 13.42 7.57 43.25
C LEU A 550 12.88 8.92 42.74
N LEU A 551 12.97 9.98 43.56
CA LEU A 551 12.57 11.34 43.17
C LEU A 551 13.52 11.98 42.14
N GLN A 552 14.79 11.58 42.08
CA GLN A 552 15.69 11.98 40.98
C GLN A 552 15.36 11.21 39.70
N LEU A 553 15.20 9.89 39.77
CA LEU A 553 14.82 9.04 38.64
C LEU A 553 13.50 9.49 37.99
N SER A 554 12.52 9.89 38.80
CA SER A 554 11.24 10.43 38.33
C SER A 554 11.40 11.71 37.49
N LYS A 555 12.29 12.62 37.90
CA LYS A 555 12.55 13.88 37.16
C LYS A 555 13.27 13.63 35.84
N GLU A 556 14.16 12.64 35.79
CA GLU A 556 14.80 12.23 34.54
C GLU A 556 13.77 11.60 33.58
N ALA A 557 12.86 10.77 34.07
CA ALA A 557 11.75 10.24 33.29
C ALA A 557 10.82 11.34 32.75
N GLU A 558 10.50 12.36 33.55
CA GLU A 558 9.73 13.53 33.08
C GLU A 558 10.49 14.35 32.02
N HIS A 559 11.82 14.49 32.15
CA HIS A 559 12.65 15.16 31.14
C HIS A 559 12.60 14.42 29.80
N TYR A 560 12.85 13.12 29.77
CA TYR A 560 12.78 12.32 28.54
C TYR A 560 11.37 12.31 27.94
N ARG A 561 10.32 12.26 28.76
CA ARG A 561 8.93 12.37 28.29
C ARG A 561 8.64 13.70 27.59
N LYS A 562 9.23 14.80 28.08
CA LYS A 562 9.10 16.12 27.46
C LYS A 562 9.91 16.22 26.17
N GLU A 563 11.16 15.75 26.19
CA GLU A 563 12.04 15.75 25.01
C GLU A 563 11.46 14.92 23.85
N ALA A 564 10.72 13.84 24.15
CA ALA A 564 9.98 13.07 23.16
C ALA A 564 8.84 13.89 22.51
N LEU A 565 8.04 14.61 23.30
CA LEU A 565 6.95 15.45 22.79
C LEU A 565 7.49 16.62 21.94
N ASP A 566 8.56 17.28 22.39
CA ASP A 566 9.21 18.36 21.65
C ASP A 566 9.77 17.86 20.29
N LYS A 567 10.16 16.57 20.18
CA LYS A 567 10.55 15.91 18.92
C LYS A 567 9.36 15.54 18.05
N ASP A 568 8.27 15.01 18.60
CA ASP A 568 7.06 14.68 17.85
C ASP A 568 6.44 15.93 17.21
N ASP A 569 6.40 17.06 17.91
CA ASP A 569 5.91 18.33 17.35
C ASP A 569 6.87 18.89 16.28
N ARG A 570 8.18 18.65 16.41
CA ARG A 570 9.17 18.98 15.37
C ARG A 570 9.01 18.13 14.11
N ILE A 571 8.63 16.86 14.25
CA ILE A 571 8.32 15.97 13.12
C ILE A 571 7.07 16.47 12.38
N LYS A 572 5.99 16.81 13.10
CA LYS A 572 4.76 17.35 12.50
C LYS A 572 4.99 18.64 11.70
N ASP A 573 5.83 19.55 12.22
CA ASP A 573 6.22 20.79 11.52
C ASP A 573 6.99 20.48 10.22
N LEU A 574 7.97 19.57 10.27
CA LEU A 574 8.72 19.13 9.10
C LEU A 574 7.84 18.42 8.05
N ASP A 575 6.90 17.57 8.46
CA ASP A 575 5.94 16.94 7.54
C ASP A 575 5.01 17.98 6.89
N GLY A 576 4.57 19.00 7.64
CA GLY A 576 3.83 20.14 7.11
C GLY A 576 4.63 20.93 6.07
N GLN A 577 5.91 21.18 6.33
CA GLN A 577 6.83 21.85 5.40
C GLN A 577 7.10 20.99 4.16
N LEU A 578 7.22 19.67 4.29
CA LEU A 578 7.39 18.74 3.16
C LEU A 578 6.11 18.64 2.30
N ALA A 579 4.93 18.59 2.91
CA ALA A 579 3.65 18.62 2.19
C ALA A 579 3.48 19.93 1.41
N THR A 580 3.80 21.07 2.04
CA THR A 580 3.77 22.40 1.40
C THR A 580 4.79 22.49 0.25
N SER A 581 5.99 21.96 0.45
CA SER A 581 7.05 21.92 -0.58
C SER A 581 6.65 21.06 -1.79
N ARG A 582 6.00 19.92 -1.56
CA ARG A 582 5.45 19.07 -2.64
C ARG A 582 4.35 19.78 -3.43
N ALA A 583 3.49 20.55 -2.77
CA ALA A 583 2.48 21.37 -3.44
C ALA A 583 3.10 22.46 -4.35
N LEU A 584 4.18 23.10 -3.89
CA LEU A 584 4.96 24.08 -4.68
C LEU A 584 5.77 23.44 -5.83
N GLN A 585 6.18 22.17 -5.71
CA GLN A 585 6.76 21.42 -6.84
C GLN A 585 5.72 21.07 -7.91
N LEU A 586 4.46 20.80 -7.52
CA LEU A 586 3.38 20.52 -8.45
C LEU A 586 2.97 21.74 -9.28
N THR A 587 2.99 22.95 -8.72
CA THR A 587 2.73 24.18 -9.48
C THR A 587 3.88 24.52 -10.43
N THR A 588 5.13 24.43 -9.97
CA THR A 588 6.31 24.74 -10.81
C THR A 588 6.55 23.73 -11.93
N GLN A 589 6.15 22.46 -11.81
CA GLN A 589 6.14 21.52 -12.95
C GLN A 589 5.19 21.97 -14.08
N GLY A 590 4.10 22.67 -13.76
CA GLY A 590 3.20 23.26 -14.75
C GLY A 590 3.89 24.33 -15.60
N GLU A 591 4.59 25.26 -14.94
CA GLU A 591 5.36 26.31 -15.62
C GLU A 591 6.53 25.75 -16.43
N VAL A 592 7.28 24.77 -15.90
CA VAL A 592 8.39 24.14 -16.63
C VAL A 592 7.89 23.44 -17.91
N ARG A 593 6.73 22.78 -17.89
CA ARG A 593 6.10 22.25 -19.10
C ARG A 593 5.65 23.36 -20.05
N TYR A 594 5.01 24.42 -19.54
CA TYR A 594 4.55 25.55 -20.34
C TYR A 594 5.71 26.25 -21.09
N TRP A 595 6.78 26.60 -20.37
CA TRP A 595 7.96 27.24 -20.95
C TRP A 595 8.69 26.32 -21.94
N LYS A 596 8.79 25.02 -21.64
CA LYS A 596 9.35 24.04 -22.58
C LYS A 596 8.55 24.01 -23.89
N THR A 597 7.23 23.86 -23.83
CA THR A 597 6.35 23.83 -25.01
C THR A 597 6.42 25.15 -25.81
N MET A 598 6.55 26.29 -25.14
CA MET A 598 6.77 27.59 -25.80
C MET A 598 8.13 27.68 -26.50
N TYR A 599 9.19 27.15 -25.90
CA TYR A 599 10.52 27.11 -26.52
C TYR A 599 10.57 26.18 -27.73
N GLU A 600 9.98 24.98 -27.62
CA GLU A 600 9.90 24.01 -28.72
C GLU A 600 9.09 24.59 -29.91
N ASN A 601 8.00 25.32 -29.65
CA ASN A 601 7.24 26.05 -30.68
C ASN A 601 7.97 27.28 -31.27
N LEU A 602 8.96 27.84 -30.57
CA LEU A 602 9.79 28.93 -31.09
C LEU A 602 10.91 28.40 -31.98
N VAL A 603 11.58 27.32 -31.58
CA VAL A 603 12.59 26.62 -32.40
C VAL A 603 11.96 26.08 -33.68
N ALA A 604 10.81 25.43 -33.61
CA ALA A 604 10.08 24.92 -34.77
C ALA A 604 9.55 26.01 -35.74
N LYS A 605 9.68 27.31 -35.39
CA LYS A 605 9.39 28.46 -36.25
C LYS A 605 10.65 29.22 -36.71
N LEU A 606 11.83 28.76 -36.30
CA LEU A 606 13.13 29.26 -36.74
C LEU A 606 13.77 28.33 -37.78
N ASP A 607 13.42 27.04 -37.75
CA ASP A 607 13.82 26.03 -38.74
C ASP A 607 12.85 25.96 -39.96
N SER A 608 12.10 27.04 -40.24
CA SER A 608 11.10 27.14 -41.33
C SER A 608 11.14 28.50 -42.05
#